data_AF-A0A1F9RD54-F1
#
_entry.id   AF-A0A1F9RD54-F1
#
_cell.length_a   1.000
_cell.length_b   1.000
_cell.length_c   1.000
_cell.angle_alpha   90.00
_cell.angle_beta   90.00
_cell.angle_gamma   90.00
#
_symmetry.space_group_name_H-M   'P 1'
#
loop_
_entity.id
_entity.type
_entity.pdbx_description
1 polymer ?
#
loop_
_entity_poly.entity_id
_entity_poly.type
_entity_poly.pdbx_seq_one_letter_code
_entity_poly.pdbx_strand_id
1 'polypeptide(L)'
;MENAISLSVSELAGLKPAALKGFDRVYIGSEFCQNRLPTAAAFLKLEKMFKGPVTLATPLLTDGGLDQAMTLVKALTAVKRKKPLEIVVNDWGLLRLLKKNRAVRPVLGRLLMWEIGEMDKPFLNAFCREYRVAGVETDNGEILEKLKGVSGPVHFHYPFRFKSVTRYCSYIRDFNSAACGLECGPAFVRLSSKAIPEPIYMQGNAYFIPNKPLKSLLIKRLVKTSV
;
A
#
# COMPACT_ATOMS: atom_id res chain seq x y z
N MET A 1 11.72 5.53 14.80
CA MET A 1 10.68 5.69 13.77
C MET A 1 11.27 5.13 12.50
N GLU A 2 10.68 4.09 11.93
CA GLU A 2 11.16 3.42 10.71
C GLU A 2 10.92 4.32 9.49
N ASN A 3 11.92 4.54 8.66
CA ASN A 3 11.79 5.28 7.41
C ASN A 3 11.63 4.30 6.25
N ALA A 4 10.51 4.40 5.54
CA ALA A 4 10.22 3.54 4.40
C ALA A 4 10.05 4.35 3.12
N ILE A 5 10.30 3.71 1.98
CA ILE A 5 9.95 4.21 0.65
C ILE A 5 8.99 3.24 -0.03
N SER A 6 7.99 3.76 -0.73
CA SER A 6 7.07 2.98 -1.55
C SER A 6 7.31 3.24 -3.01
N LEU A 7 7.61 2.18 -3.74
CA LEU A 7 7.98 2.19 -5.16
C LEU A 7 6.91 1.49 -5.99
N SER A 8 6.63 2.05 -7.16
CA SER A 8 5.92 1.36 -8.21
C SER A 8 6.80 0.30 -8.89
N VAL A 9 6.16 -0.63 -9.60
CA VAL A 9 6.86 -1.68 -10.34
C VAL A 9 7.73 -1.09 -11.46
N SER A 10 7.26 -0.03 -12.13
CA SER A 10 7.99 0.66 -13.19
C SER A 10 9.29 1.30 -12.68
N GLU A 11 9.30 1.81 -11.45
CA GLU A 11 10.50 2.42 -10.86
C GLU A 11 11.61 1.40 -10.53
N LEU A 12 11.30 0.09 -10.51
CA LEU A 12 12.35 -0.92 -10.40
C LEU A 12 13.26 -0.95 -11.63
N ALA A 13 12.75 -0.56 -12.80
CA ALA A 13 13.55 -0.46 -14.00
C ALA A 13 14.51 0.73 -13.85
N GLY A 14 15.81 0.45 -13.69
CA GLY A 14 16.83 1.47 -13.49
C GLY A 14 17.07 1.87 -12.02
N LEU A 15 16.37 1.25 -11.05
CA LEU A 15 16.64 1.47 -9.63
C LEU A 15 18.08 1.07 -9.29
N LYS A 16 18.84 2.02 -8.78
CA LYS A 16 20.20 1.79 -8.26
C LYS A 16 20.13 1.55 -6.75
N PRO A 17 20.93 0.61 -6.18
CA PRO A 17 20.94 0.36 -4.73
C PRO A 17 21.19 1.62 -3.88
N ALA A 18 21.97 2.58 -4.42
CA ALA A 18 22.23 3.85 -3.75
C ALA A 18 20.97 4.69 -3.49
N ALA A 19 19.92 4.56 -4.31
CA ALA A 19 18.65 5.26 -4.13
C ALA A 19 17.86 4.74 -2.92
N LEU A 20 18.17 3.53 -2.45
CA LEU A 20 17.55 2.90 -1.28
C LEU A 20 18.32 3.19 0.03
N LYS A 21 19.48 3.86 -0.06
CA LYS A 21 20.30 4.19 1.11
C LYS A 21 19.54 5.15 2.03
N GLY A 22 19.49 4.81 3.32
CA GLY A 22 18.80 5.61 4.35
C GLY A 22 17.34 5.22 4.59
N PHE A 23 16.80 4.26 3.83
CA PHE A 23 15.51 3.63 4.13
C PHE A 23 15.72 2.31 4.87
N ASP A 24 14.89 2.08 5.88
CA ASP A 24 14.84 0.86 6.68
C ASP A 24 13.97 -0.22 6.01
N ARG A 25 13.04 0.21 5.14
CA ARG A 25 12.06 -0.67 4.47
C ARG A 25 11.71 -0.16 3.07
N VAL A 26 11.40 -1.08 2.17
CA VAL A 26 10.88 -0.76 0.84
C VAL A 26 9.52 -1.42 0.62
N TYR A 27 8.56 -0.68 0.08
CA TYR A 27 7.30 -1.21 -0.38
C TYR A 27 7.35 -1.35 -1.90
N ILE A 28 6.69 -2.38 -2.40
CA ILE A 28 6.51 -2.59 -3.84
C ILE A 28 5.08 -3.03 -4.14
N GLY A 29 4.55 -2.52 -5.24
CA GLY A 29 3.22 -2.84 -5.75
C GLY A 29 2.36 -1.59 -5.81
N SER A 30 1.06 -1.75 -5.62
CA SER A 30 0.14 -0.63 -5.63
C SER A 30 -1.01 -0.87 -4.68
N GLU A 31 -1.32 0.14 -3.87
CA GLU A 31 -2.53 0.18 -3.06
C GLU A 31 -3.78 0.53 -3.90
N PHE A 32 -3.62 0.89 -5.17
CA PHE A 32 -4.68 1.51 -5.96
C PHE A 32 -5.09 0.74 -7.23
N CYS A 33 -4.16 -0.01 -7.85
CA CYS A 33 -4.43 -0.69 -9.12
C CYS A 33 -3.90 -2.13 -9.16
N GLN A 34 -4.79 -3.10 -9.43
CA GLN A 34 -4.44 -4.53 -9.47
C GLN A 34 -3.47 -4.88 -10.59
N ASN A 35 -3.55 -4.16 -11.71
CA ASN A 35 -2.62 -4.34 -12.83
C ASN A 35 -1.20 -3.86 -12.51
N ARG A 36 -0.99 -3.22 -11.35
CA ARG A 36 0.34 -2.85 -10.84
C ARG A 36 0.83 -3.76 -9.71
N LEU A 37 0.23 -4.93 -9.52
CA LEU A 37 0.83 -5.96 -8.69
C LEU A 37 2.18 -6.37 -9.31
N PRO A 38 3.25 -6.51 -8.51
CA PRO A 38 4.54 -6.93 -9.03
C PRO A 38 4.51 -8.41 -9.42
N THR A 39 5.37 -8.80 -10.36
CA THR A 39 5.67 -10.23 -10.54
C THR A 39 6.50 -10.75 -9.36
N ALA A 40 6.44 -12.06 -9.10
CA ALA A 40 7.29 -12.67 -8.07
C ALA A 40 8.78 -12.42 -8.34
N ALA A 41 9.20 -12.47 -9.61
CA ALA A 41 10.57 -12.18 -10.01
C ALA A 41 10.98 -10.74 -9.67
N ALA A 42 10.12 -9.75 -9.93
CA ALA A 42 10.38 -8.35 -9.59
C ALA A 42 10.50 -8.14 -8.08
N PHE A 43 9.61 -8.75 -7.29
CA PHE A 43 9.67 -8.69 -5.82
C PHE A 43 10.98 -9.31 -5.29
N LEU A 44 11.32 -10.52 -5.75
CA LEU A 44 12.54 -11.21 -5.32
C LEU A 44 13.82 -10.49 -5.78
N LYS A 45 13.79 -9.83 -6.95
CA LYS A 45 14.88 -8.97 -7.40
C LYS A 45 15.09 -7.81 -6.44
N LEU A 46 14.01 -7.16 -5.99
CA LEU A 46 14.09 -6.09 -5.00
C LEU A 46 14.61 -6.60 -3.64
N GLU A 47 14.15 -7.76 -3.15
CA GLU A 47 14.67 -8.37 -1.92
C GLU A 47 16.17 -8.70 -1.99
N LYS A 48 16.68 -9.06 -3.18
CA LYS A 48 18.14 -9.27 -3.37
C LYS A 48 18.91 -7.95 -3.37
N MET A 49 18.31 -6.89 -3.92
CA MET A 49 18.93 -5.57 -4.02
C MET A 49 18.94 -4.83 -2.68
N PHE A 50 17.88 -4.99 -1.89
CA PHE A 50 17.67 -4.28 -0.63
C PHE A 50 17.89 -5.21 0.56
N LYS A 51 18.85 -4.88 1.43
CA LYS A 51 19.20 -5.72 2.60
C LYS A 51 18.15 -5.71 3.71
N GLY A 52 17.20 -4.78 3.68
CA GLY A 52 16.13 -4.65 4.67
C GLY A 52 14.84 -5.39 4.26
N PRO A 53 13.77 -5.30 5.09
CA PRO A 53 12.48 -5.88 4.77
C PRO A 53 11.81 -5.22 3.55
N VAL A 54 11.15 -6.05 2.73
CA VAL A 54 10.30 -5.62 1.63
C VAL A 54 8.83 -5.92 1.96
N THR A 55 7.96 -4.96 1.71
CA THR A 55 6.51 -5.05 1.94
C THR A 55 5.77 -5.09 0.61
N LEU A 56 4.84 -6.04 0.44
CA LEU A 56 3.97 -6.09 -0.73
C LEU A 56 2.74 -5.20 -0.49
N ALA A 57 2.48 -4.24 -1.37
CA ALA A 57 1.25 -3.44 -1.35
C ALA A 57 0.22 -4.00 -2.34
N THR A 58 -1.00 -4.28 -1.86
CA THR A 58 -2.11 -4.75 -2.68
C THR A 58 -3.28 -3.76 -2.69
N PRO A 59 -4.02 -3.66 -3.80
CA PRO A 59 -5.16 -2.76 -3.92
C PRO A 59 -6.49 -3.45 -3.55
N LEU A 60 -7.60 -2.77 -3.79
CA LEU A 60 -8.91 -3.41 -3.93
C LEU A 60 -8.91 -4.30 -5.19
N LEU A 61 -9.45 -5.52 -5.11
CA LEU A 61 -9.30 -6.55 -6.14
C LEU A 61 -10.65 -6.99 -6.71
N THR A 62 -10.66 -7.35 -8.00
CA THR A 62 -11.72 -8.20 -8.57
C THR A 62 -11.44 -9.67 -8.24
N ASP A 63 -12.36 -10.58 -8.55
CA ASP A 63 -12.14 -12.02 -8.40
C ASP A 63 -10.84 -12.49 -9.10
N GLY A 64 -10.67 -12.12 -10.37
CA GLY A 64 -9.42 -12.41 -11.10
C GLY A 64 -8.19 -11.72 -10.48
N GLY A 65 -8.37 -10.54 -9.88
CA GLY A 65 -7.31 -9.87 -9.12
C GLY A 65 -6.94 -10.58 -7.82
N LEU A 66 -7.93 -11.17 -7.13
CA LEU A 66 -7.71 -12.00 -5.94
C LEU A 66 -6.93 -13.26 -6.30
N ASP A 67 -7.27 -13.93 -7.40
CA ASP A 67 -6.54 -15.11 -7.89
C ASP A 67 -5.08 -14.78 -8.22
N GLN A 68 -4.84 -13.64 -8.89
CA GLN A 68 -3.50 -13.14 -9.19
C GLN A 68 -2.72 -12.82 -7.91
N ALA A 69 -3.32 -12.11 -6.96
CA ALA A 69 -2.71 -11.76 -5.68
C ALA A 69 -2.37 -13.03 -4.88
N MET A 70 -3.27 -14.02 -4.82
CA MET A 70 -3.03 -15.27 -4.11
C MET A 70 -1.95 -16.13 -4.78
N THR A 71 -1.90 -16.15 -6.11
CA THR A 71 -0.81 -16.80 -6.87
C THR A 71 0.54 -16.15 -6.53
N LEU A 72 0.60 -14.82 -6.53
CA LEU A 72 1.80 -14.07 -6.13
C LEU A 72 2.18 -14.39 -4.68
N VAL A 73 1.25 -14.31 -3.73
CA VAL A 73 1.50 -14.61 -2.31
C VAL A 73 2.02 -16.04 -2.13
N LYS A 74 1.44 -17.02 -2.84
CA LYS A 74 1.90 -18.42 -2.80
C LYS A 74 3.34 -18.54 -3.30
N ALA A 75 3.66 -17.92 -4.44
CA ALA A 75 5.01 -17.91 -4.99
C ALA A 75 6.02 -17.25 -4.04
N LEU A 76 5.66 -16.12 -3.44
CA LEU A 76 6.53 -15.42 -2.50
C LEU A 76 6.72 -16.24 -1.22
N THR A 77 5.66 -16.77 -0.62
CA THR A 77 5.74 -17.53 0.64
C THR A 77 6.38 -18.90 0.52
N ALA A 78 6.55 -19.44 -0.70
CA ALA A 78 7.37 -20.63 -0.95
C ALA A 78 8.87 -20.37 -0.69
N VAL A 79 9.31 -19.10 -0.72
CA VAL A 79 10.69 -18.72 -0.39
C VAL A 79 10.84 -18.59 1.13
N LYS A 80 11.78 -19.36 1.69
CA LYS A 80 12.06 -19.36 3.13
C LYS A 80 12.58 -17.98 3.57
N ARG A 81 11.88 -17.35 4.52
CA ARG A 81 12.27 -16.09 5.16
C ARG A 81 12.39 -16.28 6.67
N LYS A 82 13.23 -15.44 7.30
CA LYS A 82 13.34 -15.37 8.76
C LYS A 82 12.11 -14.74 9.42
N LYS A 83 11.42 -13.84 8.71
CA LYS A 83 10.22 -13.15 9.16
C LYS A 83 9.09 -13.38 8.16
N PRO A 84 7.82 -13.39 8.61
CA PRO A 84 6.68 -13.42 7.71
C PRO A 84 6.71 -12.26 6.71
N LEU A 85 6.22 -12.51 5.50
CA LEU A 85 6.05 -11.50 4.46
C LEU A 85 4.99 -10.48 4.91
N GLU A 86 5.38 -9.22 5.00
CA GLU A 86 4.43 -8.14 5.29
C GLU A 86 3.65 -7.78 4.03
N ILE A 87 2.32 -7.71 4.15
CA ILE A 87 1.43 -7.38 3.03
C ILE A 87 0.48 -6.28 3.48
N VAL A 88 0.50 -5.12 2.82
CA VAL A 88 -0.53 -4.10 2.97
C VAL A 88 -1.75 -4.56 2.19
N VAL A 89 -2.87 -4.69 2.88
CA VAL A 89 -4.13 -5.22 2.37
C VAL A 89 -5.17 -4.11 2.33
N ASN A 90 -5.69 -3.85 1.13
CA ASN A 90 -6.77 -2.89 0.90
C ASN A 90 -8.09 -3.58 0.48
N ASP A 91 -8.18 -4.91 0.68
CA ASP A 91 -9.31 -5.73 0.30
C ASP A 91 -9.66 -6.73 1.41
N TRP A 92 -10.88 -6.68 1.92
CA TRP A 92 -11.32 -7.57 3.01
C TRP A 92 -11.37 -9.04 2.60
N GLY A 93 -11.66 -9.33 1.33
CA GLY A 93 -11.62 -10.67 0.76
C GLY A 93 -10.20 -11.24 0.80
N LEU A 94 -9.21 -10.46 0.37
CA LEU A 94 -7.80 -10.84 0.47
C LEU A 94 -7.40 -11.08 1.94
N LEU A 95 -7.76 -10.17 2.86
CA LEU A 95 -7.45 -10.34 4.28
C LEU A 95 -7.99 -11.67 4.83
N ARG A 96 -9.22 -12.01 4.47
CA ARG A 96 -9.86 -13.29 4.82
C ARG A 96 -9.09 -14.49 4.28
N LEU A 97 -8.65 -14.45 3.02
CA LEU A 97 -7.87 -15.53 2.40
C LEU A 97 -6.50 -15.70 3.07
N LEU A 98 -5.87 -14.61 3.51
CA LEU A 98 -4.58 -14.63 4.21
C LEU A 98 -4.66 -15.14 5.66
N LYS A 99 -5.86 -15.20 6.27
CA LYS A 99 -6.07 -15.49 7.69
C LYS A 99 -5.37 -16.76 8.18
N LYS A 100 -5.30 -17.82 7.37
CA LYS A 100 -4.65 -19.10 7.76
C LYS A 100 -3.16 -19.17 7.39
N ASN A 101 -2.66 -18.28 6.52
CA ASN A 101 -1.29 -18.31 6.07
C ASN A 101 -0.35 -17.68 7.13
N ARG A 102 0.43 -18.49 7.84
CA ARG A 102 1.35 -18.04 8.90
C ARG A 102 2.64 -17.41 8.35
N ALA A 103 2.94 -17.62 7.06
CA ALA A 103 4.07 -17.01 6.39
C ALA A 103 3.81 -15.56 5.97
N VAL A 104 2.59 -15.04 6.16
CA VAL A 104 2.26 -13.63 5.93
C VAL A 104 1.86 -12.90 7.21
N ARG A 105 2.04 -11.59 7.18
CA ARG A 105 1.71 -10.65 8.24
C ARG A 105 0.98 -9.45 7.64
N PRO A 106 -0.36 -9.43 7.66
CA PRO A 106 -1.16 -8.36 7.06
C PRO A 106 -0.98 -7.01 7.78
N VAL A 107 -1.08 -5.92 7.04
CA VAL A 107 -1.22 -4.54 7.53
C VAL A 107 -2.44 -3.96 6.81
N LEU A 108 -3.35 -3.29 7.51
CA LEU A 108 -4.52 -2.70 6.86
C LEU A 108 -4.13 -1.41 6.15
N GLY A 109 -4.38 -1.33 4.85
CA GLY A 109 -3.95 -0.23 4.00
C GLY A 109 -4.84 1.01 4.05
N ARG A 110 -4.41 2.05 3.34
CA ARG A 110 -5.04 3.37 3.37
C ARG A 110 -6.44 3.42 2.76
N LEU A 111 -6.80 2.49 1.87
CA LEU A 111 -8.16 2.44 1.31
C LEU A 111 -9.21 2.05 2.35
N LEU A 112 -8.80 1.41 3.45
CA LEU A 112 -9.68 0.96 4.53
C LEU A 112 -9.66 1.91 5.74
N MET A 113 -8.92 3.02 5.65
CA MET A 113 -8.57 3.82 6.82
C MET A 113 -9.77 4.51 7.46
N TRP A 114 -10.80 4.84 6.66
CA TRP A 114 -12.02 5.47 7.16
C TRP A 114 -12.84 4.47 7.94
N GLU A 115 -13.09 3.29 7.37
CA GLU A 115 -13.79 2.19 8.03
C GLU A 115 -13.12 1.82 9.36
N ILE A 116 -11.79 1.66 9.34
CA ILE A 116 -11.01 1.33 10.54
C ILE A 116 -11.02 2.47 11.57
N GLY A 117 -10.96 3.72 11.10
CA GLY A 117 -11.02 4.91 11.95
C GLY A 117 -12.32 4.98 12.75
N GLU A 118 -13.44 4.62 12.12
CA GLU A 118 -14.78 4.64 12.72
C GLU A 118 -15.11 3.42 13.58
N MET A 119 -14.37 2.30 13.45
CA MET A 119 -14.62 1.10 14.26
C MET A 119 -14.40 1.36 15.76
N ASP A 120 -15.26 0.73 16.58
CA ASP A 120 -15.06 0.59 18.02
C ASP A 120 -13.69 -0.06 18.32
N LYS A 121 -12.94 0.49 19.28
CA LYS A 121 -11.54 0.11 19.51
C LYS A 121 -11.36 -1.27 20.13
N PRO A 122 -12.14 -1.68 21.15
CA PRO A 122 -12.20 -3.07 21.58
C PRO A 122 -12.45 -4.05 20.43
N PHE A 123 -13.45 -3.77 19.57
CA PHE A 123 -13.74 -4.60 18.40
C PHE A 123 -12.55 -4.65 17.42
N LEU A 124 -12.04 -3.49 17.00
CA LEU A 124 -10.91 -3.39 16.06
C LEU A 124 -9.67 -4.12 16.59
N ASN A 125 -9.38 -4.00 17.89
CA ASN A 125 -8.26 -4.70 18.50
C ASN A 125 -8.47 -6.21 18.53
N ALA A 126 -9.69 -6.70 18.80
CA ALA A 126 -10.03 -8.12 18.70
C ALA A 126 -9.89 -8.64 17.26
N PHE A 127 -10.43 -7.89 16.30
CA PHE A 127 -10.32 -8.17 14.88
C PHE A 127 -8.85 -8.25 14.42
N CYS A 128 -8.03 -7.26 14.80
CA CYS A 128 -6.61 -7.26 14.47
C CYS A 128 -5.88 -8.48 15.04
N ARG A 129 -6.21 -8.93 16.27
CA ARG A 129 -5.65 -10.17 16.83
C ARG A 129 -6.09 -11.41 16.06
N GLU A 130 -7.37 -11.51 15.74
CA GLU A 130 -7.95 -12.65 15.01
C GLU A 130 -7.33 -12.83 13.63
N TYR A 131 -7.15 -11.73 12.89
CA TYR A 131 -6.58 -11.71 11.54
C TYR A 131 -5.05 -11.54 11.52
N ARG A 132 -4.43 -11.41 12.70
CA ARG A 132 -2.98 -11.21 12.87
C ARG A 132 -2.47 -9.97 12.14
N VAL A 133 -3.30 -8.93 12.10
CA VAL A 133 -2.98 -7.61 11.57
C VAL A 133 -1.86 -7.01 12.42
N ALA A 134 -0.82 -6.54 11.74
CA ALA A 134 0.41 -6.06 12.35
C ALA A 134 0.51 -4.55 12.50
N GLY A 135 -0.45 -3.82 11.94
CA GLY A 135 -0.48 -2.37 11.90
C GLY A 135 -1.54 -1.87 10.94
N VAL A 136 -1.68 -0.56 10.89
CA VAL A 136 -2.63 0.14 10.03
C VAL A 136 -1.93 1.30 9.32
N GLU A 137 -2.36 1.63 8.12
CA GLU A 137 -1.80 2.71 7.33
C GLU A 137 -2.78 3.87 7.18
N THR A 138 -2.25 5.08 7.22
CA THR A 138 -3.01 6.30 6.93
C THR A 138 -2.09 7.35 6.32
N ASP A 139 -2.67 8.35 5.68
CA ASP A 139 -2.01 9.61 5.31
C ASP A 139 -2.81 10.82 5.81
N ASN A 140 -3.79 10.58 6.69
CA ASN A 140 -4.72 11.59 7.16
C ASN A 140 -4.56 11.83 8.66
N GLY A 141 -4.29 13.08 9.05
CA GLY A 141 -4.19 13.48 10.45
C GLY A 141 -5.48 13.29 11.25
N GLU A 142 -6.64 13.47 10.62
CA GLU A 142 -7.94 13.22 11.28
C GLU A 142 -8.10 11.74 11.64
N ILE A 143 -7.77 10.85 10.70
CA ILE A 143 -7.81 9.41 10.93
C ILE A 143 -6.77 9.00 11.97
N LEU A 144 -5.57 9.60 11.94
CA LEU A 144 -4.54 9.34 12.95
C LEU A 144 -5.05 9.56 14.38
N GLU A 145 -5.84 10.62 14.61
CA GLU A 145 -6.46 10.89 15.90
C GLU A 145 -7.50 9.81 16.26
N LYS A 146 -8.32 9.38 15.29
CA LYS A 146 -9.28 8.28 15.47
C LYS A 146 -8.63 6.92 15.71
N LEU A 147 -7.35 6.74 15.36
CA LEU A 147 -6.59 5.51 15.60
C LEU A 147 -5.97 5.43 17.00
N LYS A 148 -6.16 6.44 17.86
CA LYS A 148 -5.82 6.34 19.29
C LYS A 148 -6.49 5.12 19.93
N GLY A 149 -5.72 4.33 20.67
CA GLY A 149 -6.20 3.10 21.32
C GLY A 149 -6.14 1.84 20.45
N VAL A 150 -5.71 1.94 19.18
CA VAL A 150 -5.34 0.77 18.39
C VAL A 150 -4.03 0.18 18.93
N SER A 151 -4.02 -1.13 19.13
CA SER A 151 -2.90 -1.89 19.71
C SER A 151 -1.70 -2.06 18.76
N GLY A 152 -1.91 -1.87 17.46
CA GLY A 152 -0.89 -1.95 16.43
C GLY A 152 -0.23 -0.60 16.10
N PRO A 153 0.97 -0.61 15.49
CA PRO A 153 1.61 0.59 14.97
C PRO A 153 0.78 1.24 13.86
N VAL A 154 0.87 2.58 13.78
CA VAL A 154 0.38 3.35 12.64
C VAL A 154 1.54 3.68 11.71
N HIS A 155 1.35 3.45 10.41
CA HIS A 155 2.28 3.83 9.34
C HIS A 155 1.70 5.01 8.57
N PHE A 156 2.46 6.11 8.47
CA PHE A 156 1.98 7.35 7.90
C PHE A 156 2.61 7.64 6.54
N HIS A 157 1.79 7.79 5.49
CA HIS A 157 2.26 8.05 4.12
C HIS A 157 2.36 9.55 3.80
N TYR A 158 3.39 9.90 3.02
CA TYR A 158 3.69 11.25 2.53
C TYR A 158 4.50 11.13 1.21
N PRO A 159 4.69 12.19 0.39
CA PRO A 159 4.22 13.57 0.50
C PRO A 159 2.84 13.77 -0.14
N PHE A 160 2.07 12.70 -0.33
CA PHE A 160 0.73 12.74 -0.90
C PHE A 160 -0.28 12.09 0.04
N ARG A 161 -1.47 12.70 0.12
CA ARG A 161 -2.63 12.17 0.83
C ARG A 161 -3.61 11.64 -0.19
N PHE A 162 -3.98 10.38 -0.04
CA PHE A 162 -5.03 9.74 -0.79
C PHE A 162 -6.37 10.45 -0.59
N LYS A 163 -7.07 10.72 -1.70
CA LYS A 163 -8.40 11.33 -1.70
C LYS A 163 -9.48 10.39 -2.19
N SER A 164 -9.23 9.71 -3.30
CA SER A 164 -10.21 8.83 -3.91
C SER A 164 -9.53 7.87 -4.88
N VAL A 165 -10.12 6.69 -5.04
CA VAL A 165 -9.76 5.71 -6.06
C VAL A 165 -11.03 5.33 -6.80
N THR A 166 -10.90 5.11 -8.09
CA THR A 166 -11.98 4.65 -8.96
C THR A 166 -11.57 3.34 -9.61
N ARG A 167 -12.52 2.49 -9.98
CA ARG A 167 -12.23 1.32 -10.82
C ARG A 167 -12.03 1.72 -12.29
N TYR A 168 -12.56 2.86 -12.71
CA TYR A 168 -12.33 3.41 -14.04
C TYR A 168 -10.94 4.03 -14.13
N CYS A 169 -10.13 3.60 -15.11
CA CYS A 169 -8.79 4.12 -15.34
C CYS A 169 -8.80 5.06 -16.55
N SER A 170 -8.48 6.33 -16.33
CA SER A 170 -8.48 7.36 -17.39
C SER A 170 -7.47 7.11 -18.52
N TYR A 171 -6.43 6.30 -18.29
CA TYR A 171 -5.43 5.97 -19.30
C TYR A 171 -5.93 4.95 -20.32
N ILE A 172 -6.59 3.88 -19.86
CA ILE A 172 -7.21 2.87 -20.75
C ILE A 172 -8.64 3.24 -21.14
N ARG A 173 -9.23 4.25 -20.48
CA ARG A 173 -10.63 4.67 -20.64
C ARG A 173 -11.64 3.55 -20.39
N ASP A 174 -11.31 2.65 -19.48
CA ASP A 174 -12.09 1.46 -19.13
C ASP A 174 -11.93 1.12 -17.64
N PHE A 175 -12.77 0.22 -17.14
CA PHE A 175 -12.61 -0.37 -15.82
C PHE A 175 -11.36 -1.24 -15.77
N ASN A 176 -10.57 -1.10 -14.70
CA ASN A 176 -9.34 -1.84 -14.44
C ASN A 176 -9.60 -3.32 -14.05
N SER A 177 -10.70 -3.92 -14.54
CA SER A 177 -11.01 -5.34 -14.46
C SER A 177 -10.24 -6.15 -15.52
N ALA A 178 -9.92 -5.53 -16.65
CA ALA A 178 -9.12 -6.14 -17.72
C ALA A 178 -7.60 -5.97 -17.48
N ALA A 179 -6.81 -6.86 -18.09
CA ALA A 179 -5.36 -6.76 -18.10
C ALA A 179 -4.93 -5.45 -18.76
N CYS A 180 -4.07 -4.69 -18.09
CA CYS A 180 -3.54 -3.42 -18.59
C CYS A 180 -2.04 -3.56 -18.86
N GLY A 181 -1.62 -3.32 -20.11
CA GLY A 181 -0.21 -3.26 -20.50
C GLY A 181 0.38 -1.85 -20.52
N LEU A 182 -0.41 -0.83 -20.16
CA LEU A 182 0.06 0.56 -20.19
C LEU A 182 0.91 0.86 -18.95
N GLU A 183 2.08 1.43 -19.20
CA GLU A 183 2.80 2.16 -18.15
C GLU A 183 1.93 3.34 -17.73
N CYS A 184 1.44 3.29 -16.50
CA CYS A 184 0.86 4.49 -15.92
C CYS A 184 2.00 5.50 -15.83
N GLY A 185 1.88 6.62 -16.56
CA GLY A 185 2.98 7.55 -16.74
C GLY A 185 3.76 7.83 -15.44
N PRO A 186 5.09 7.96 -15.52
CA PRO A 186 5.99 8.00 -14.37
C PRO A 186 5.86 9.28 -13.51
N ALA A 187 4.88 10.13 -13.81
CA ALA A 187 4.64 11.37 -13.09
C ALA A 187 3.14 11.52 -12.84
N PHE A 188 2.82 12.03 -11.66
CA PHE A 188 1.45 12.40 -11.33
C PHE A 188 0.94 13.47 -12.30
N VAL A 189 -0.27 13.28 -12.81
CA VAL A 189 -0.96 14.27 -13.64
C VAL A 189 -1.61 15.29 -12.70
N ARG A 190 -1.17 16.54 -12.77
CA ARG A 190 -1.79 17.64 -12.03
C ARG A 190 -3.11 18.04 -12.68
N LEU A 191 -4.20 17.89 -11.93
CA LEU A 191 -5.55 18.29 -12.28
C LEU A 191 -5.91 19.58 -11.53
N SER A 192 -6.56 20.51 -12.22
CA SER A 192 -7.05 21.77 -11.66
C SER A 192 -8.48 22.03 -12.10
N SER A 193 -9.30 22.55 -11.19
CA SER A 193 -10.68 22.96 -11.47
C SER A 193 -11.00 24.23 -10.69
N LYS A 194 -11.83 25.11 -11.23
CA LYS A 194 -12.32 26.30 -10.50
C LYS A 194 -13.14 25.92 -9.26
N ALA A 195 -13.70 24.71 -9.22
CA ALA A 195 -14.50 24.22 -8.11
C ALA A 195 -13.66 23.62 -6.96
N ILE A 196 -12.37 23.35 -7.17
CA ILE A 196 -11.50 22.70 -6.19
C ILE A 196 -10.30 23.62 -5.93
N PRO A 197 -10.18 24.23 -4.74
CA PRO A 197 -9.15 25.24 -4.46
C PRO A 197 -7.72 24.70 -4.54
N GLU A 198 -7.52 23.42 -4.20
CA GLU A 198 -6.21 22.77 -4.17
C GLU A 198 -5.99 21.89 -5.42
N PRO A 199 -4.75 21.81 -5.95
CA PRO A 199 -4.45 20.91 -7.06
C PRO A 199 -4.64 19.45 -6.63
N ILE A 200 -5.32 18.68 -7.46
CA ILE A 200 -5.42 17.23 -7.33
C ILE A 200 -4.35 16.61 -8.22
N TYR A 201 -3.69 15.59 -7.72
CA TYR A 201 -2.70 14.81 -8.46
C TYR A 201 -3.29 13.44 -8.75
N MET A 202 -3.29 13.03 -10.01
CA MET A 202 -3.79 11.74 -10.45
C MET A 202 -2.63 10.83 -10.82
N GLN A 203 -2.67 9.58 -10.35
CA GLN A 203 -1.75 8.54 -10.80
C GLN A 203 -2.55 7.25 -11.05
N GLY A 204 -2.65 6.83 -12.32
CA GLY A 204 -3.54 5.74 -12.71
C GLY A 204 -5.00 6.07 -12.42
N ASN A 205 -5.61 5.30 -11.51
CA ASN A 205 -7.01 5.40 -11.10
C ASN A 205 -7.18 6.00 -9.68
N ALA A 206 -6.11 6.55 -9.10
CA ALA A 206 -6.14 7.17 -7.78
C ALA A 206 -5.81 8.67 -7.84
N TYR A 207 -6.40 9.40 -6.91
CA TYR A 207 -6.33 10.84 -6.77
C TYR A 207 -5.77 11.20 -5.40
N PHE A 208 -4.93 12.23 -5.40
CA PHE A 208 -4.13 12.63 -4.26
C PHE A 208 -4.10 14.15 -4.15
N ILE A 209 -3.75 14.63 -2.96
CA ILE A 209 -3.33 16.02 -2.75
C ILE A 209 -1.98 16.06 -2.03
N PRO A 210 -1.28 17.19 -2.00
CA PRO A 210 -0.06 17.33 -1.21
C PRO A 210 -0.31 17.02 0.28
N ASN A 211 0.68 16.40 0.91
CA ASN A 211 0.68 16.03 2.31
C ASN A 211 2.07 16.25 2.93
N LYS A 212 2.09 16.46 4.24
CA LYS A 212 3.32 16.62 5.02
C LYS A 212 3.41 15.50 6.05
N PRO A 213 4.62 15.03 6.38
CA PRO A 213 4.77 14.08 7.47
C PRO A 213 4.28 14.72 8.78
N LEU A 214 3.51 13.96 9.55
CA LEU A 214 3.08 14.36 10.89
C LEU A 214 4.03 13.80 11.95
N LYS A 215 4.17 14.55 13.05
CA LYS A 215 4.90 14.09 14.24
C LYS A 215 3.88 13.60 15.26
N SER A 216 3.86 12.30 15.53
CA SER A 216 3.02 11.68 16.56
C SER A 216 3.70 10.45 17.11
N LEU A 217 3.55 10.19 18.41
CA LEU A 217 4.09 8.98 19.06
C LEU A 217 3.41 7.69 18.58
N LEU A 218 2.21 7.80 17.98
CA LEU A 218 1.49 6.70 17.35
C LEU A 218 2.14 6.23 16.06
N ILE A 219 2.80 7.17 15.34
CA ILE A 219 3.45 6.87 14.07
C ILE A 219 4.75 6.12 14.37
N LYS A 220 4.82 4.87 13.92
CA LYS A 220 6.04 4.05 14.04
C LYS A 220 6.82 3.98 12.74
N ARG A 221 6.16 4.25 11.61
CA ARG A 221 6.75 4.24 10.26
C ARG A 221 6.30 5.45 9.46
N LEU A 222 7.25 6.13 8.82
CA LEU A 222 6.96 7.13 7.78
C LEU A 222 7.21 6.49 6.42
N VAL A 223 6.20 6.50 5.54
CA VAL A 223 6.28 5.89 4.21
C VAL A 223 6.31 6.99 3.16
N LYS A 224 7.47 7.18 2.53
CA LYS A 224 7.63 8.11 1.41
C LYS A 224 7.14 7.42 0.14
N THR A 225 6.00 7.84 -0.41
CA THR A 225 5.58 7.43 -1.75
C THR A 225 6.47 8.13 -2.77
N SER A 226 7.15 7.34 -3.60
CA SER A 226 7.91 7.88 -4.73
C SER A 226 6.96 8.39 -5.81
N VAL A 227 7.44 9.35 -6.60
CA VAL A 227 6.64 10.16 -7.52
C VAL A 227 7.01 9.83 -8.95
#